data_AF-A0A224YVB1-F1
#
_entry.id   AF-A0A224YVB1-F1
#
_cell.length_a   1.000
_cell.length_b   1.000
_cell.length_c   1.000
_cell.angle_alpha   90.00
_cell.angle_beta   90.00
_cell.angle_gamma   90.00
#
_symmetry.space_group_name_H-M   'P 1'
#
loop_
_entity.id
_entity.type
_entity.pdbx_description
1 polymer ?
#
loop_
_entity_poly.entity_id
_entity_poly.type
_entity_poly.pdbx_seq_one_letter_code
_entity_poly.pdbx_strand_id
1 'polypeptide(L)'
;MKSTVETARFLHRNGVNCVLTWKLNSDLIEAIFGRIRFMCGGNDMLDERAVTTALDHIIKSEASIGKKLTIPCVDAEELAAALPQSLTEELNDLAEYPDTPSPSVTYSGLVYVAGYIAKLISDIECDACSILLETHERSDPLYTLLQSQDFSRLHYPKAEFVALLDKIECSFEKAVVHLPPTCAGSTTNPHSATS
;
A
#
# COMPACT_ATOMS: atom_id res chain seq x y z
N MET A 1 -10.48 38.29 16.77
CA MET A 1 -11.22 38.03 18.04
C MET A 1 -12.74 38.23 17.94
N LYS A 2 -13.29 39.25 17.27
CA LYS A 2 -14.76 39.42 17.14
C LYS A 2 -15.46 38.19 16.52
N SER A 3 -14.90 37.64 15.45
CA SER A 3 -15.45 36.47 14.74
C SER A 3 -15.61 35.23 15.64
N THR A 4 -14.58 34.84 16.40
CA THR A 4 -14.66 33.66 17.30
C THR A 4 -15.73 33.81 18.39
N VAL A 5 -15.91 35.03 18.92
CA VAL A 5 -16.93 35.30 19.95
C VAL A 5 -18.34 35.28 19.34
N GLU A 6 -18.50 35.73 18.11
CA GLU A 6 -19.77 35.65 17.37
C GLU A 6 -20.13 34.20 17.02
N THR A 7 -19.16 33.40 16.56
CA THR A 7 -19.32 31.96 16.33
C THR A 7 -19.68 31.23 17.61
N ALA A 8 -19.02 31.54 18.73
CA ALA A 8 -19.35 30.95 20.03
C ALA A 8 -20.77 31.30 20.49
N ARG A 9 -21.18 32.57 20.32
CA ARG A 9 -22.56 33.00 20.61
C ARG A 9 -23.60 32.30 19.72
N PHE A 10 -23.29 32.13 18.43
CA PHE A 10 -24.16 31.42 17.51
C PHE A 10 -24.29 29.93 17.89
N LEU A 11 -23.19 29.24 18.18
CA LEU A 11 -23.21 27.83 18.59
C LEU A 11 -23.94 27.64 19.93
N HIS A 12 -23.77 28.56 20.86
CA HIS A 12 -24.48 28.53 22.15
C HIS A 12 -25.99 28.68 21.99
N ARG A 13 -26.44 29.57 21.08
CA ARG A 13 -27.87 29.70 20.73
C ARG A 13 -28.45 28.43 20.09
N ASN A 14 -27.61 27.59 19.49
CA ASN A 14 -28.01 26.30 18.91
C ASN A 14 -27.82 25.11 19.88
N GLY A 15 -27.67 25.37 21.19
CA GLY A 15 -27.61 24.33 22.22
C GLY A 15 -26.22 23.74 22.48
N VAL A 16 -25.15 24.34 21.93
CA VAL A 16 -23.77 23.90 22.23
C VAL A 16 -23.29 24.54 23.54
N ASN A 17 -23.03 23.70 24.55
CA ASN A 17 -22.68 24.14 25.90
C ASN A 17 -21.25 24.67 26.03
N CYS A 18 -20.33 24.24 25.16
CA CYS A 18 -18.93 24.65 25.21
C CYS A 18 -18.32 24.62 23.80
N VAL A 19 -17.48 25.61 23.49
CA VAL A 19 -16.76 25.71 22.22
C VAL A 19 -15.27 25.59 22.50
N LEU A 20 -14.66 24.53 21.97
CA LEU A 20 -13.22 24.30 22.06
C LEU A 20 -12.52 25.17 21.02
N THR A 21 -12.01 26.32 21.45
CA THR A 21 -11.36 27.30 20.56
C THR A 21 -10.11 26.74 19.88
N TRP A 22 -9.44 25.75 20.48
CA TRP A 22 -8.32 25.05 19.86
C TRP A 22 -8.72 24.18 18.67
N LYS A 23 -10.01 23.83 18.50
CA LYS A 23 -10.52 23.15 17.30
C LYS A 23 -10.96 24.10 16.19
N LEU A 24 -10.87 25.42 16.42
CA LEU A 24 -11.24 26.47 15.47
C LEU A 24 -10.01 27.13 14.82
N ASN A 25 -8.85 26.48 14.88
CA ASN A 25 -7.63 26.92 14.23
C ASN A 25 -7.31 26.05 13.01
N SER A 26 -6.31 26.48 12.23
CA SER A 26 -5.83 25.75 11.05
C SER A 26 -4.87 24.62 11.39
N ASP A 27 -4.44 24.46 12.64
CA ASP A 27 -3.40 23.50 13.06
C ASP A 27 -3.69 22.07 12.58
N LEU A 28 -4.95 21.64 12.60
CA LEU A 28 -5.34 20.30 12.11
C LEU A 28 -5.16 20.17 10.59
N ILE A 29 -5.44 21.23 9.84
CA ILE A 29 -5.24 21.29 8.39
C ILE A 29 -3.74 21.35 8.09
N GLU A 30 -2.97 22.13 8.85
CA GLU A 30 -1.51 22.22 8.74
C GLU A 30 -0.83 20.87 9.06
N ALA A 31 -1.37 20.12 10.02
CA ALA A 31 -0.90 18.77 10.33
C ALA A 31 -1.13 17.80 9.15
N ILE A 32 -2.27 17.91 8.46
CA ILE A 32 -2.53 17.13 7.23
C ILE A 32 -1.51 17.51 6.15
N PHE A 33 -1.26 18.80 5.91
CA PHE A 33 -0.25 19.24 4.94
C PHE A 33 1.17 18.82 5.33
N GLY A 34 1.51 18.84 6.61
CA GLY A 34 2.77 18.30 7.12
C GLY A 34 2.91 16.81 6.81
N ARG A 35 1.85 16.04 7.02
CA ARG A 35 1.82 14.60 6.71
C ARG A 35 1.96 14.33 5.21
N ILE A 36 1.26 15.09 4.36
CA ILE A 36 1.38 14.97 2.90
C ILE A 36 2.81 15.29 2.44
N ARG A 37 3.40 16.39 2.91
CA ARG A 37 4.80 16.74 2.60
C ARG A 37 5.77 15.65 3.04
N PHE A 38 5.57 15.12 4.25
CA PHE A 38 6.39 14.02 4.77
C PHE A 38 6.32 12.77 3.89
N MET A 39 5.11 12.36 3.49
CA MET A 39 4.91 11.19 2.61
C MET A 39 5.55 11.36 1.22
N CYS A 40 5.73 12.60 0.78
CA CYS A 40 6.36 12.93 -0.49
C CYS A 40 7.84 13.33 -0.34
N GLY A 41 8.52 12.82 0.69
CA GLY A 41 9.97 13.01 0.88
C GLY A 41 10.37 14.39 1.43
N GLY A 42 9.45 15.09 2.09
CA GLY A 42 9.69 16.43 2.65
C GLY A 42 9.73 17.54 1.60
N ASN A 43 9.19 17.31 0.41
CA ASN A 43 9.14 18.31 -0.63
C ASN A 43 8.08 19.38 -0.33
N ASP A 44 8.50 20.65 -0.29
CA ASP A 44 7.60 21.80 -0.03
C ASP A 44 6.77 22.19 -1.25
N MET A 45 7.15 21.75 -2.45
CA MET A 45 6.38 21.94 -3.68
C MET A 45 5.94 20.59 -4.24
N LEU A 46 4.69 20.23 -3.97
CA LEU A 46 4.09 19.00 -4.46
C LEU A 46 3.28 19.25 -5.72
N ASP A 47 3.30 18.28 -6.62
CA ASP A 47 2.39 18.26 -7.76
C ASP A 47 1.02 17.71 -7.33
N GLU A 48 0.01 18.02 -8.14
CA GLU A 48 -1.38 17.60 -7.87
C GLU A 48 -1.51 16.07 -7.75
N ARG A 49 -0.70 15.32 -8.52
CA ARG A 49 -0.73 13.86 -8.53
C ARG A 49 -0.16 13.26 -7.24
N ALA A 50 0.95 13.78 -6.72
CA ALA A 50 1.50 13.34 -5.45
C ALA A 50 0.57 13.67 -4.29
N VAL A 51 -0.05 14.86 -4.30
CA VAL A 51 -1.05 15.24 -3.28
C VAL A 51 -2.25 14.31 -3.32
N THR A 52 -2.79 14.02 -4.51
CA THR A 52 -3.94 13.11 -4.68
C THR A 52 -3.62 11.71 -4.20
N THR A 53 -2.44 11.18 -4.56
CA THR A 53 -1.99 9.85 -4.15
C THR A 53 -1.78 9.77 -2.64
N ALA A 54 -1.16 10.80 -2.04
CA ALA A 54 -0.95 10.86 -0.60
C ALA A 54 -2.28 10.94 0.18
N LEU A 55 -3.24 11.73 -0.30
CA LEU A 55 -4.58 11.82 0.29
C LEU A 55 -5.34 10.50 0.17
N ASP A 56 -5.30 9.85 -1.00
CA ASP A 56 -5.91 8.55 -1.23
C ASP A 56 -5.31 7.49 -0.28
N HIS A 57 -3.99 7.52 -0.09
CA HIS A 57 -3.32 6.65 0.88
C HIS A 57 -3.72 6.96 2.33
N ILE A 58 -3.85 8.24 2.73
CA ILE A 58 -4.33 8.61 4.08
C ILE A 58 -5.75 8.06 4.29
N ILE A 59 -6.66 8.28 3.34
CA ILE A 59 -8.04 7.81 3.42
C ILE A 59 -8.10 6.28 3.46
N LYS A 60 -7.35 5.60 2.59
CA LYS A 60 -7.29 4.13 2.56
C LYS A 60 -6.68 3.54 3.83
N SER A 61 -5.66 4.20 4.41
CA SER A 61 -5.04 3.77 5.67
C SER A 61 -5.96 3.90 6.89
N GLU A 62 -6.94 4.80 6.84
CA GLU A 62 -7.98 4.90 7.88
C GLU A 62 -9.21 4.05 7.56
N ALA A 63 -9.48 3.78 6.28
CA ALA A 63 -10.57 2.92 5.83
C ALA A 63 -10.24 1.40 5.88
N SER A 64 -8.97 1.02 6.02
CA SER A 64 -8.52 -0.38 6.08
C SER A 64 -8.80 -1.08 7.42
N ILE A 65 -9.39 -0.39 8.39
CA ILE A 65 -9.80 -0.96 9.69
C ILE A 65 -10.95 -2.00 9.56
N GLY A 66 -11.46 -2.33 8.36
CA GLY A 66 -12.57 -3.29 8.31
C GLY A 66 -13.04 -3.82 6.95
N LYS A 67 -12.16 -4.09 5.98
CA LYS A 67 -12.59 -4.80 4.76
C LYS A 67 -11.76 -6.05 4.49
N LYS A 68 -12.36 -7.21 4.81
CA LYS A 68 -11.96 -8.53 4.35
C LYS A 68 -11.89 -8.55 2.81
N LEU A 69 -10.68 -8.49 2.28
CA LEU A 69 -10.41 -8.59 0.85
C LEU A 69 -10.77 -10.00 0.39
N THR A 70 -11.81 -10.14 -0.42
CA THR A 70 -12.12 -11.39 -1.10
C THR A 70 -11.66 -11.20 -2.54
N ILE A 71 -10.51 -11.75 -2.90
CA ILE A 71 -10.00 -11.74 -4.27
C ILE A 71 -10.70 -12.90 -5.02
N PRO A 72 -11.56 -12.64 -6.02
CA PRO A 72 -12.09 -13.69 -6.87
C PRO A 72 -10.97 -14.14 -7.82
N CYS A 73 -10.48 -15.36 -7.63
CA CYS A 73 -9.52 -16.01 -8.52
C CYS A 73 -10.31 -16.71 -9.63
N VAL A 74 -10.57 -16.02 -10.75
CA VAL A 74 -11.42 -16.56 -11.83
C VAL A 74 -10.60 -17.12 -13.01
N ASP A 75 -9.32 -16.74 -13.17
CA ASP A 75 -8.57 -17.04 -14.41
C ASP A 75 -7.25 -17.82 -14.21
N ALA A 76 -7.01 -18.42 -13.04
CA ALA A 76 -5.72 -19.06 -12.76
C ALA A 76 -5.43 -20.29 -13.64
N GLU A 77 -6.44 -21.07 -14.00
CA GLU A 77 -6.27 -22.31 -14.79
C GLU A 77 -6.03 -22.02 -16.29
N GLU A 78 -6.70 -21.02 -16.85
CA GLU A 78 -6.48 -20.58 -18.24
C GLU A 78 -5.12 -19.89 -18.40
N LEU A 79 -4.71 -19.10 -17.39
CA LEU A 79 -3.41 -18.46 -17.36
C LEU A 79 -2.27 -19.48 -17.20
N ALA A 80 -2.45 -20.51 -16.36
CA ALA A 80 -1.50 -21.61 -16.22
C ALA A 80 -1.30 -22.38 -17.52
N ALA A 81 -2.36 -22.54 -18.33
CA ALA A 81 -2.28 -23.21 -19.63
C ALA A 81 -1.61 -22.35 -20.72
N ALA A 82 -1.59 -21.02 -20.57
CA ALA A 82 -0.98 -20.09 -21.52
C ALA A 82 0.52 -19.84 -21.27
N LEU A 83 1.05 -20.27 -20.11
CA LEU A 83 2.46 -20.06 -19.75
C LEU A 83 3.39 -21.10 -20.41
N PRO A 84 4.59 -20.70 -20.87
CA PRO A 84 5.61 -21.64 -21.33
C PRO A 84 6.01 -22.65 -20.25
N GLN A 85 6.31 -23.90 -20.63
CA GLN A 85 6.74 -24.96 -19.70
C GLN A 85 7.97 -24.57 -18.86
N SER A 86 8.89 -23.76 -19.41
CA SER A 86 10.04 -23.23 -18.68
C SER A 86 9.65 -22.30 -17.53
N LEU A 87 8.55 -21.57 -17.66
CA LEU A 87 8.01 -20.70 -16.60
C LEU A 87 7.27 -21.53 -15.54
N THR A 88 6.68 -22.66 -15.92
CA THR A 88 6.04 -23.61 -14.99
C THR A 88 7.08 -24.33 -14.13
N GLU A 89 8.23 -24.68 -14.68
CA GLU A 89 9.36 -25.24 -13.94
C GLU A 89 9.92 -24.21 -12.94
N GLU A 90 10.14 -22.96 -13.36
CA GLU A 90 10.58 -21.89 -12.45
C GLU A 90 9.55 -21.59 -11.33
N LEU A 91 8.25 -21.68 -11.62
CA LEU A 91 7.19 -21.54 -10.60
C LEU A 91 7.19 -22.70 -9.60
N ASN A 92 7.60 -23.90 -10.01
CA ASN A 92 7.81 -25.01 -9.08
C ASN A 92 9.06 -24.79 -8.22
N ASP A 93 10.10 -24.15 -8.75
CA ASP A 93 11.31 -23.74 -8.00
C ASP A 93 11.04 -22.59 -7.00
N LEU A 94 9.89 -21.90 -7.09
CA LEU A 94 9.42 -20.99 -6.04
C LEU A 94 8.98 -21.74 -4.77
N ALA A 95 8.59 -23.02 -4.88
CA ALA A 95 8.26 -23.84 -3.72
C ALA A 95 9.51 -24.22 -2.91
N GLU A 96 10.70 -24.14 -3.51
CA GLU A 96 11.97 -24.30 -2.83
C GLU A 96 12.39 -23.02 -2.09
N TYR A 97 12.70 -23.18 -0.80
CA TYR A 97 13.07 -22.09 0.12
C TYR A 97 14.20 -21.25 -0.49
N PRO A 98 13.96 -19.95 -0.75
CA PRO A 98 14.97 -19.09 -1.33
C PRO A 98 16.07 -18.77 -0.33
N ASP A 99 17.31 -18.70 -0.81
CA ASP A 99 18.46 -18.27 -0.01
C ASP A 99 18.26 -16.85 0.53
N THR A 100 18.79 -16.59 1.73
CA THR A 100 18.72 -15.26 2.35
C THR A 100 19.37 -14.20 1.46
N PRO A 101 18.67 -13.09 1.18
CA PRO A 101 19.14 -12.09 0.24
C PRO A 101 20.31 -11.29 0.82
N SER A 102 21.27 -10.95 -0.04
CA SER A 102 22.40 -10.10 0.37
C SER A 102 21.97 -8.64 0.53
N PRO A 103 22.46 -7.90 1.54
CA PRO A 103 22.07 -6.53 1.76
C PRO A 103 22.50 -5.62 0.59
N SER A 104 21.52 -5.08 -0.13
CA SER A 104 21.70 -4.17 -1.26
C SER A 104 20.60 -3.10 -1.28
N VAL A 105 20.78 -2.04 -2.09
CA VAL A 105 19.75 -0.99 -2.26
C VAL A 105 18.48 -1.56 -2.88
N THR A 106 18.60 -2.48 -3.84
CA THR A 106 17.47 -3.18 -4.47
C THR A 106 16.69 -3.98 -3.43
N TYR A 107 17.38 -4.76 -2.60
CA TYR A 107 16.74 -5.53 -1.54
C TYR A 107 16.15 -4.63 -0.45
N SER A 108 16.72 -3.46 -0.19
CA SER A 108 16.12 -2.48 0.73
C SER A 108 14.74 -2.00 0.25
N GLY A 109 14.56 -1.84 -1.07
CA GLY A 109 13.26 -1.55 -1.67
C GLY A 109 12.26 -2.71 -1.55
N LEU A 110 12.70 -3.93 -1.84
CA LEU A 110 11.90 -5.16 -1.66
C LEU A 110 11.49 -5.35 -0.19
N VAL A 111 12.38 -5.09 0.76
CA VAL A 111 12.12 -5.14 2.20
C VAL A 111 11.02 -4.14 2.60
N TYR A 112 11.02 -2.96 2.00
CA TYR A 112 9.94 -1.98 2.21
C TYR A 112 8.58 -2.49 1.74
N VAL A 113 8.52 -3.04 0.52
CA VAL A 113 7.30 -3.64 -0.04
C VAL A 113 6.85 -4.83 0.80
N ALA A 114 7.77 -5.71 1.17
CA ALA A 114 7.52 -6.87 2.00
C ALA A 114 6.97 -6.48 3.39
N GLY A 115 7.53 -5.44 4.01
CA GLY A 115 7.05 -4.91 5.28
C GLY A 115 5.65 -4.30 5.19
N TYR A 116 5.28 -3.75 4.03
CA TYR A 116 3.92 -3.28 3.76
C TYR A 116 2.94 -4.44 3.57
N ILE A 117 3.33 -5.49 2.84
CA ILE A 117 2.50 -6.69 2.68
C ILE A 117 2.27 -7.39 4.03
N ALA A 118 3.33 -7.55 4.83
CA ALA A 118 3.22 -8.13 6.16
C ALA A 118 2.26 -7.33 7.05
N LYS A 119 2.35 -5.99 7.01
CA LYS A 119 1.41 -5.10 7.69
C LYS A 119 -0.03 -5.29 7.20
N LEU A 120 -0.27 -5.32 5.90
CA LEU A 120 -1.62 -5.56 5.35
C LEU A 120 -2.21 -6.89 5.80
N ILE A 121 -1.37 -7.93 5.89
CA ILE A 121 -1.78 -9.26 6.34
C ILE A 121 -2.07 -9.27 7.84
N SER A 122 -1.33 -8.51 8.63
CA SER A 122 -1.65 -8.27 10.03
C SER A 122 -2.95 -7.49 10.19
N ASP A 123 -3.21 -6.50 9.33
CA ASP A 123 -4.42 -5.66 9.37
C ASP A 123 -5.70 -6.44 9.01
N ILE A 124 -5.59 -7.55 8.26
CA ILE A 124 -6.71 -8.49 8.00
C ILE A 124 -6.83 -9.58 9.07
N GLU A 125 -6.11 -9.46 10.18
CA GLU A 125 -6.17 -10.33 11.36
C GLU A 125 -5.83 -11.82 11.08
N CYS A 126 -4.90 -12.09 10.16
CA CYS A 126 -4.34 -13.45 9.99
C CYS A 126 -3.07 -13.65 10.82
N ASP A 127 -3.20 -13.94 12.11
CA ASP A 127 -2.04 -14.13 13.01
C ASP A 127 -1.06 -15.21 12.52
N ALA A 128 -1.58 -16.32 11.99
CA ALA A 128 -0.75 -17.39 11.44
C ALA A 128 0.10 -16.90 10.25
N CYS A 129 -0.47 -16.06 9.39
CA CYS A 129 0.23 -15.47 8.26
C CYS A 129 1.28 -14.46 8.75
N SER A 130 0.94 -13.60 9.72
CA SER A 130 1.90 -12.65 10.31
C SER A 130 3.11 -13.34 10.92
N ILE A 131 2.92 -14.43 11.68
CA ILE A 131 4.03 -15.23 12.25
C ILE A 131 4.94 -15.81 11.16
N LEU A 132 4.36 -16.20 10.01
CA LEU A 132 5.12 -16.74 8.90
C LEU A 132 5.94 -15.67 8.19
N LEU A 133 5.43 -14.44 8.09
CA LEU A 133 6.00 -13.37 7.29
C LEU A 133 6.90 -12.42 8.06
N GLU A 134 6.73 -12.30 9.38
CA GLU A 134 7.42 -11.29 10.19
C GLU A 134 8.58 -11.87 11.00
N THR A 135 9.60 -11.04 11.22
CA THR A 135 10.72 -11.33 12.12
C THR A 135 10.77 -10.34 13.27
N HIS A 136 11.31 -10.81 14.40
CA HIS A 136 11.69 -9.95 15.52
C HIS A 136 13.13 -9.43 15.41
N GLU A 137 13.91 -9.96 14.47
CA GLU A 137 15.30 -9.58 14.25
C GLU A 137 15.36 -8.29 13.43
N ARG A 138 15.45 -7.15 14.12
CA ARG A 138 15.48 -5.83 13.48
C ARG A 138 16.89 -5.32 13.20
N SER A 139 17.91 -5.92 13.79
CA SER A 139 19.30 -5.42 13.76
C SER A 139 20.05 -5.74 12.48
N ASP A 140 19.46 -6.48 11.55
CA ASP A 140 20.10 -6.82 10.28
C ASP A 140 20.28 -5.56 9.40
N PRO A 141 21.44 -5.37 8.75
CA PRO A 141 21.67 -4.29 7.78
C PRO A 141 20.62 -4.19 6.68
N LEU A 142 19.97 -5.29 6.31
CA LEU A 142 18.87 -5.39 5.37
C LEU A 142 17.70 -4.45 5.73
N TYR A 143 17.48 -4.21 7.03
CA TYR A 143 16.37 -3.38 7.53
C TYR A 143 16.72 -1.91 7.73
N THR A 144 17.95 -1.47 7.40
CA THR A 144 18.41 -0.09 7.65
C THR A 144 17.46 0.95 7.03
N LEU A 145 16.98 0.72 5.82
CA LEU A 145 16.01 1.62 5.17
C LEU A 145 14.67 1.61 5.91
N LEU A 146 14.20 0.44 6.33
CA LEU A 146 12.94 0.29 7.05
C LEU A 146 12.98 1.01 8.40
N GLN A 147 14.07 0.86 9.15
CA GLN A 147 14.34 1.57 10.41
C GLN A 147 14.32 3.09 10.22
N SER A 148 14.93 3.57 9.13
CA SER A 148 14.93 5.00 8.82
C SER A 148 13.52 5.57 8.57
N GLN A 149 12.54 4.69 8.31
CA GLN A 149 11.14 5.00 8.07
C GLN A 149 10.20 4.51 9.18
N ASP A 150 10.70 4.26 10.39
CA ASP A 150 9.97 3.61 11.50
C ASP A 150 8.61 4.25 11.87
N PHE A 151 8.37 5.52 11.51
CA PHE A 151 7.06 6.17 11.70
C PHE A 151 5.93 5.59 10.84
N SER A 152 6.26 4.83 9.80
CA SER A 152 5.30 4.16 8.89
C SER A 152 4.56 2.98 9.54
N ARG A 153 5.01 2.53 10.74
CA ARG A 153 4.53 1.31 11.41
C ARG A 153 4.55 0.10 10.48
N LEU A 154 5.54 0.03 9.59
CA LEU A 154 5.73 -1.14 8.75
C LEU A 154 6.23 -2.31 9.59
N HIS A 155 5.83 -3.51 9.20
CA HIS A 155 6.26 -4.72 9.87
C HIS A 155 7.59 -5.16 9.28
N TYR A 156 8.39 -5.89 10.08
CA TYR A 156 9.72 -6.32 9.67
C TYR A 156 9.59 -7.70 9.03
N PRO A 157 9.77 -7.84 7.71
CA PRO A 157 9.56 -9.10 7.01
C PRO A 157 10.75 -10.05 7.24
N LYS A 158 10.50 -11.36 7.24
CA LYS A 158 11.54 -12.38 7.21
C LYS A 158 12.34 -12.31 5.91
N ALA A 159 13.63 -12.63 6.01
CA ALA A 159 14.54 -12.65 4.88
C ALA A 159 14.08 -13.63 3.78
N GLU A 160 13.52 -14.78 4.17
CA GLU A 160 12.97 -15.78 3.27
C GLU A 160 11.76 -15.26 2.51
N PHE A 161 10.93 -14.43 3.16
CA PHE A 161 9.79 -13.79 2.51
C PHE A 161 10.23 -12.72 1.51
N VAL A 162 11.27 -11.95 1.84
CA VAL A 162 11.86 -10.98 0.90
C VAL A 162 12.43 -11.68 -0.33
N ALA A 163 13.13 -12.80 -0.15
CA ALA A 163 13.69 -13.56 -1.27
C ALA A 163 12.61 -14.27 -2.10
N LEU A 164 11.48 -14.66 -1.49
CA LEU A 164 10.31 -15.13 -2.23
C LEU A 164 9.74 -14.02 -3.13
N LEU A 165 9.64 -12.80 -2.62
CA LEU A 165 9.15 -11.66 -3.41
C LEU A 165 10.08 -11.31 -4.58
N ASP A 166 11.38 -11.43 -4.38
CA ASP A 166 12.40 -11.26 -5.44
C ASP A 166 12.25 -12.32 -6.54
N LYS A 167 12.05 -13.60 -6.17
CA LYS A 167 11.71 -14.66 -7.13
C LYS A 167 10.39 -14.37 -7.86
N ILE A 168 9.35 -13.93 -7.15
CA ILE A 168 8.06 -13.57 -7.74
C ILE A 168 8.23 -12.43 -8.74
N GLU A 169 8.95 -11.37 -8.39
CA GLU A 169 9.25 -10.24 -9.27
C GLU A 169 9.95 -10.72 -10.55
N CYS A 170 11.02 -11.50 -10.41
CA CYS A 170 11.75 -12.10 -11.53
C CYS A 170 10.85 -12.94 -12.44
N SER A 171 9.97 -13.76 -11.87
CA SER A 171 9.01 -14.57 -12.63
C SER A 171 7.96 -13.71 -13.34
N PHE A 172 7.47 -12.65 -12.69
CA PHE A 172 6.52 -11.72 -13.29
C PHE A 172 7.13 -10.98 -14.48
N GLU A 173 8.36 -10.48 -14.38
CA GLU A 173 9.03 -9.80 -15.50
C GLU A 173 9.14 -10.71 -16.74
N LYS A 174 9.46 -11.99 -16.54
CA LYS A 174 9.51 -12.99 -17.62
C LYS A 174 8.12 -13.30 -18.18
N ALA A 175 7.11 -13.44 -17.31
CA ALA A 175 5.75 -13.77 -17.72
C ALA A 175 5.08 -12.62 -18.48
N VAL A 176 5.34 -11.37 -18.14
CA VAL A 176 4.75 -10.18 -18.78
C VAL A 176 5.02 -10.13 -20.28
N VAL A 177 6.17 -10.65 -20.74
CA VAL A 177 6.51 -10.74 -22.17
C VAL A 177 5.56 -11.67 -22.94
N HIS A 178 4.92 -12.61 -22.24
CA HIS A 178 4.02 -13.60 -22.80
C HIS A 178 2.54 -13.28 -22.56
N LEU A 179 2.23 -12.26 -21.75
CA LEU A 179 0.85 -11.86 -21.51
C LEU A 179 0.25 -11.22 -22.76
N PRO A 180 -0.97 -11.62 -23.19
CA PRO A 180 -1.65 -10.93 -24.26
C PRO A 180 -1.82 -9.45 -23.87
N PRO A 181 -1.70 -8.51 -24.82
CA PRO A 181 -1.97 -7.10 -24.55
C PRO A 181 -3.37 -7.01 -23.94
N THR A 182 -3.48 -6.56 -22.69
CA THR A 182 -4.76 -6.33 -22.05
C THR A 182 -5.59 -5.44 -22.97
N CYS A 183 -6.72 -5.95 -23.47
CA CYS A 183 -7.62 -5.21 -24.31
C CYS A 183 -8.09 -3.97 -23.56
N ALA A 184 -7.43 -2.83 -23.83
CA ALA A 184 -7.92 -1.52 -23.45
C ALA A 184 -9.30 -1.36 -24.11
N GLY A 185 -10.33 -1.31 -23.26
CA GLY A 185 -11.74 -1.09 -23.55
C GLY A 185 -12.16 -1.01 -25.01
N SER A 186 -12.72 -2.10 -25.53
CA SER A 186 -13.75 -1.99 -26.56
C SER A 186 -14.98 -1.35 -25.92
N THR A 187 -15.05 -0.02 -25.92
CA THR A 187 -16.32 0.69 -25.79
C THR A 187 -17.24 0.22 -26.92
N THR A 188 -18.10 -0.74 -26.62
CA THR A 188 -19.25 -1.10 -27.44
C THR A 188 -20.18 0.11 -27.49
N ASN A 189 -20.18 0.85 -28.60
CA ASN A 189 -21.27 1.77 -28.93
C ASN A 189 -22.55 0.95 -29.10
N PRO A 190 -23.65 1.25 -28.37
CA PRO A 190 -24.96 0.75 -28.73
C PRO A 190 -25.63 1.72 -29.72
N HIS A 191 -26.50 1.14 -30.56
CA HIS A 191 -27.42 1.79 -31.51
C HIS A 191 -26.91 2.09 -32.92
N SER A 192 -26.88 1.03 -33.73
CA SER A 192 -27.53 1.05 -35.04
C SER A 192 -28.63 -0.03 -35.06
N ALA A 193 -29.89 0.42 -34.98
CA ALA A 193 -31.06 -0.38 -35.34
C ALA A 193 -32.11 0.54 -35.96
N THR A 194 -32.27 0.39 -37.28
CA THR A 194 -33.52 0.49 -38.06
C THR A 194 -34.37 1.76 -37.94
N SER A 195 -34.41 2.56 -39.00
CA SER A 195 -35.48 2.43 -40.01
C SER A 195 -35.13 3.13 -41.31
#